data_AF-A0A6P8JMF3-F1
#
_entry.id   AF-A0A6P8JMF3-F1
#
_cell.length_a   1.000
_cell.length_b   1.000
_cell.length_c   1.000
_cell.angle_alpha   90.00
_cell.angle_beta   90.00
_cell.angle_gamma   90.00
#
_symmetry.space_group_name_H-M   'P 1'
#
loop_
_entity.id
_entity.type
_entity.pdbx_description
1 polymer ?
#
loop_
_entity_poly.entity_id
_entity_poly.type
_entity_poly.pdbx_seq_one_letter_code
_entity_poly.pdbx_strand_id
1 'polypeptide(L)'
;RRGFTSCPRETGVTWKMRKMGSEECASTGAILRQLEQTALLSGRSESVTWLTPSNCLPIWSRRLGRNVEGCQRHCDATRSQNFDVELTGRLWSLWGGLHPRAPWFDGKVRGRQTLGCCVVACCVACTFRHLGEWSGKLLDAIVVNGDRYYRASVEQSQRWDLHLGVDDMCSECEFQDLRYLVQLELVAFGHVYSSPASTEMSLLEGLNYFFTRFQFGVLECQGRRFSFGHSSSRDGGYFLFDCSAWDEPLFPDDMGASYLLLAKQLQMLLYCVVVTLNVRRRNVEFRLYNVDVARLPGDDRKCIEGEP
;
A
#
# COMPACT_ATOMS: atom_id res chain seq x y z
N ARG A 1 -72.90 -17.18 -14.75
CA ARG A 1 -72.87 -15.74 -15.14
C ARG A 1 -72.78 -14.90 -13.87
N ARG A 2 -71.81 -13.96 -13.82
CA ARG A 2 -71.40 -13.07 -12.71
C ARG A 2 -70.72 -13.83 -11.56
N GLY A 3 -69.56 -13.44 -11.02
CA GLY A 3 -68.65 -12.33 -11.27
C GLY A 3 -67.52 -12.34 -10.22
N PHE A 4 -66.54 -11.46 -10.43
CA PHE A 4 -65.53 -10.96 -9.50
C PHE A 4 -64.22 -11.74 -9.22
N THR A 5 -63.17 -10.97 -9.43
CA THR A 5 -61.72 -11.11 -9.23
C THR A 5 -61.30 -11.21 -7.76
N SER A 6 -60.27 -12.01 -7.47
CA SER A 6 -59.29 -11.69 -6.42
C SER A 6 -57.99 -12.49 -6.59
N CYS A 7 -56.89 -11.79 -6.89
CA CYS A 7 -55.52 -12.30 -6.69
C CYS A 7 -55.17 -12.29 -5.18
N PRO A 8 -54.39 -13.25 -4.66
CA PRO A 8 -53.82 -13.15 -3.32
C PRO A 8 -52.69 -12.12 -3.29
N ARG A 9 -52.63 -11.34 -2.21
CA ARG A 9 -51.62 -10.31 -1.93
C ARG A 9 -50.26 -10.96 -1.66
N GLU A 10 -49.25 -10.53 -2.39
CA GLU A 10 -47.84 -10.71 -2.03
C GLU A 10 -47.53 -9.91 -0.76
N THR A 11 -46.97 -10.58 0.23
CA THR A 11 -46.43 -9.98 1.45
C THR A 11 -45.16 -9.21 1.10
N GLY A 12 -45.30 -7.89 0.93
CA GLY A 12 -44.18 -6.97 0.75
C GLY A 12 -43.31 -6.92 2.01
N VAL A 13 -42.13 -7.51 1.94
CA VAL A 13 -41.02 -7.19 2.84
C VAL A 13 -40.41 -5.89 2.32
N THR A 14 -40.80 -4.78 2.95
CA THR A 14 -40.16 -3.48 2.70
C THR A 14 -38.73 -3.53 3.23
N TRP A 15 -37.76 -3.66 2.34
CA TRP A 15 -36.37 -3.31 2.63
C TRP A 15 -36.34 -1.82 2.95
N LYS A 16 -36.26 -1.49 4.25
CA LYS A 16 -35.89 -0.14 4.67
C LYS A 16 -34.47 0.11 4.16
N MET A 17 -34.34 0.80 3.03
CA MET A 17 -33.12 1.52 2.69
C MET A 17 -32.81 2.43 3.89
N ARG A 18 -31.80 2.04 4.68
CA ARG A 18 -31.16 2.99 5.57
C ARG A 18 -30.55 4.05 4.65
N LYS A 19 -31.12 5.25 4.70
CA LYS A 19 -30.43 6.48 4.30
C LYS A 19 -29.06 6.43 4.96
N MET A 20 -28.00 6.18 4.19
CA MET A 20 -26.65 6.59 4.59
C MET A 20 -26.70 8.12 4.62
N GLY A 21 -26.98 8.65 5.80
CA GLY A 21 -26.84 10.07 6.07
C GLY A 21 -25.38 10.45 5.84
N SER A 22 -25.20 11.65 5.29
CA SER A 22 -23.93 12.35 5.13
C SER A 22 -23.34 12.73 6.50
N GLU A 23 -23.04 11.75 7.33
CA GLU A 23 -22.02 11.92 8.35
C GLU A 23 -20.69 11.78 7.61
N GLU A 24 -20.16 12.89 7.09
CA GLU A 24 -18.71 13.05 7.13
C GLU A 24 -18.31 12.62 8.54
N CYS A 25 -17.65 11.46 8.67
CA CYS A 25 -17.29 10.93 9.97
C CYS A 25 -16.53 12.05 10.69
N ALA A 26 -17.12 12.65 11.73
CA ALA A 26 -16.60 13.86 12.36
C ALA A 26 -15.13 13.70 12.82
N SER A 27 -14.70 12.44 12.99
CA SER A 27 -13.32 12.02 13.22
C SER A 27 -12.38 12.28 12.01
N THR A 28 -12.79 11.96 10.78
CA THR A 28 -11.99 12.21 9.57
C THR A 28 -11.77 13.70 9.35
N GLY A 29 -12.80 14.54 9.52
CA GLY A 29 -12.67 15.99 9.41
C GLY A 29 -11.82 16.63 10.51
N ALA A 30 -11.74 16.02 11.70
CA ALA A 30 -10.82 16.46 12.75
C ALA A 30 -9.37 16.06 12.46
N ILE A 31 -9.15 14.83 11.95
CA ILE A 31 -7.83 14.36 11.51
C ILE A 31 -7.33 15.18 10.33
N LEU A 32 -8.19 15.48 9.36
CA LEU A 32 -7.85 16.34 8.22
C LEU A 32 -7.55 17.77 8.65
N ARG A 33 -8.36 18.38 9.54
CA ARG A 33 -8.03 19.69 10.11
C ARG A 33 -6.70 19.69 10.88
N GLN A 34 -6.37 18.59 11.56
CA GLN A 34 -5.06 18.41 12.15
C GLN A 34 -3.98 18.37 11.06
N LEU A 35 -4.16 17.52 10.04
CA LEU A 35 -3.23 17.36 8.90
C LEU A 35 -3.04 18.66 8.10
N GLU A 36 -4.10 19.45 7.92
CA GLU A 36 -4.14 20.72 7.18
C GLU A 36 -3.33 21.84 7.82
N GLN A 37 -3.15 21.82 9.15
CA GLN A 37 -2.33 22.80 9.88
C GLN A 37 -0.84 22.50 9.69
N THR A 38 -0.33 22.81 8.49
CA THR A 38 1.02 22.49 8.00
C THR A 38 2.14 22.98 8.92
N ALA A 39 1.91 24.04 9.70
CA ALA A 39 2.90 24.63 10.60
C ALA A 39 2.99 23.98 11.99
N LEU A 40 1.95 23.25 12.44
CA LEU A 40 1.88 22.67 13.80
C LEU A 40 2.23 21.18 13.86
N LEU A 41 2.36 20.51 12.70
CA LEU A 41 2.54 19.07 12.62
C LEU A 41 3.93 18.59 12.24
N SER A 42 4.86 19.46 11.82
CA SER A 42 6.25 19.03 11.64
C SER A 42 6.81 18.59 12.99
N GLY A 43 6.91 17.27 13.22
CA GLY A 43 7.45 16.71 14.46
C GLY A 43 6.44 16.11 15.45
N ARG A 44 5.14 15.98 15.09
CA ARG A 44 4.20 15.21 15.94
C ARG A 44 4.29 13.72 15.63
N SER A 45 4.69 12.95 16.63
CA SER A 45 4.70 11.48 16.60
C SER A 45 3.30 10.89 16.33
N GLU A 46 3.29 9.65 15.86
CA GLU A 46 2.10 8.89 15.56
C GLU A 46 1.15 8.76 16.76
N SER A 47 -0.16 8.69 16.47
CA SER A 47 -1.18 8.49 17.49
C SER A 47 -2.17 7.42 17.07
N VAL A 48 -2.55 6.56 18.03
CA VAL A 48 -3.62 5.56 17.83
C VAL A 48 -4.96 6.22 17.48
N THR A 49 -5.15 7.49 17.82
CA THR A 49 -6.35 8.27 17.50
C THR A 49 -6.50 8.60 16.02
N TRP A 50 -5.48 8.36 15.20
CA TRP A 50 -5.57 8.50 13.74
C TRP A 50 -6.25 7.31 13.08
N LEU A 51 -6.36 6.18 13.78
CA LEU A 51 -7.12 5.05 13.28
C LEU A 51 -8.60 5.40 13.28
N THR A 52 -9.27 5.11 12.16
CA THR A 52 -10.70 5.31 12.10
C THR A 52 -11.41 4.46 13.16
N PRO A 53 -12.47 5.02 13.79
CA PRO A 53 -13.42 4.22 14.57
C PRO A 53 -13.92 3.03 13.74
N SER A 54 -14.42 1.98 14.39
CA SER A 54 -14.80 0.71 13.72
C SER A 54 -15.80 0.86 12.57
N ASN A 55 -16.51 1.99 12.48
CA ASN A 55 -17.49 2.28 11.43
C ASN A 55 -17.03 3.36 10.42
N CYS A 56 -15.78 3.81 10.49
CA CYS A 56 -15.24 4.82 9.58
C CYS A 56 -14.14 4.22 8.70
N LEU A 57 -14.11 4.70 7.46
CA LEU A 57 -13.23 4.19 6.42
C LEU A 57 -12.00 5.08 6.27
N PRO A 58 -10.81 4.51 6.00
CA PRO A 58 -9.64 5.27 5.60
C PRO A 58 -9.96 6.24 4.47
N ILE A 59 -9.29 7.39 4.43
CA ILE A 59 -9.60 8.44 3.45
C ILE A 59 -9.41 7.98 2.02
N TRP A 60 -8.64 6.93 1.73
CA TRP A 60 -8.48 6.34 0.39
C TRP A 60 -9.27 5.03 0.21
N SER A 61 -10.19 4.67 1.11
CA SER A 61 -10.96 3.42 1.01
C SER A 61 -11.79 3.37 -0.28
N ARG A 62 -11.73 2.26 -1.03
CA ARG A 62 -12.51 2.02 -2.26
C ARG A 62 -14.01 1.93 -2.03
N ARG A 63 -14.43 1.83 -0.76
CA ARG A 63 -15.84 1.88 -0.36
C ARG A 63 -16.39 3.31 -0.35
N LEU A 64 -15.52 4.32 -0.46
CA LEU A 64 -15.90 5.73 -0.60
C LEU A 64 -16.02 6.11 -2.09
N GLY A 65 -17.19 6.61 -2.49
CA GLY A 65 -17.44 7.11 -3.84
C GLY A 65 -16.91 8.54 -4.10
N ARG A 66 -16.51 9.24 -3.04
CA ARG A 66 -16.01 10.61 -3.08
C ARG A 66 -14.75 10.74 -2.23
N ASN A 67 -13.87 11.65 -2.61
CA ASN A 67 -12.71 12.03 -1.79
C ASN A 67 -13.15 12.96 -0.64
N VAL A 68 -12.19 13.41 0.16
CA VAL A 68 -12.43 14.25 1.34
C VAL A 68 -12.95 15.65 1.00
N GLU A 69 -12.78 16.10 -0.24
CA GLU A 69 -13.28 17.39 -0.74
C GLU A 69 -14.67 17.26 -1.37
N GLY A 70 -15.27 16.07 -1.30
CA GLY A 70 -16.58 15.78 -1.87
C GLY A 70 -16.55 15.53 -3.38
N CYS A 71 -15.39 15.56 -4.02
CA CYS A 71 -15.25 15.27 -5.44
C CYS A 71 -15.43 13.78 -5.72
N GLN A 72 -16.12 13.45 -6.81
CA GLN A 72 -16.35 12.05 -7.19
C GLN A 72 -15.06 11.40 -7.67
N ARG A 73 -14.75 10.20 -7.16
CA ARG A 73 -13.58 9.44 -7.64
C ARG A 73 -13.84 8.85 -9.02
N HIS A 74 -12.77 8.52 -9.75
CA HIS A 74 -12.83 7.97 -11.11
C HIS A 74 -13.43 8.89 -12.17
N CYS A 75 -13.58 10.19 -11.89
CA CYS A 75 -13.85 11.14 -12.94
C CYS A 75 -12.53 11.76 -13.41
N ASP A 76 -12.31 11.86 -14.73
CA ASP A 76 -11.05 12.37 -15.28
C ASP A 76 -10.74 13.78 -14.80
N ALA A 77 -11.78 14.56 -14.44
CA ALA A 77 -11.65 15.89 -13.87
C ALA A 77 -10.98 15.92 -12.49
N THR A 78 -10.95 14.81 -11.75
CA THR A 78 -10.34 14.71 -10.40
C THR A 78 -9.10 13.84 -10.39
N ARG A 79 -8.61 13.42 -11.55
CA ARG A 79 -7.39 12.62 -11.66
C ARG A 79 -6.20 13.52 -11.92
N SER A 80 -5.08 13.21 -11.25
CA SER A 80 -3.79 13.78 -11.60
C SER A 80 -3.00 12.69 -12.31
N GLN A 81 -2.96 12.76 -13.64
CA GLN A 81 -2.45 11.68 -14.49
C GLN A 81 -3.21 10.37 -14.20
N ASN A 82 -2.53 9.31 -13.74
CA ASN A 82 -3.15 8.02 -13.43
C ASN A 82 -3.77 7.93 -12.03
N PHE A 83 -3.53 8.92 -11.18
CA PHE A 83 -3.86 8.88 -9.76
C PHE A 83 -5.19 9.55 -9.44
N ASP A 84 -5.91 9.00 -8.45
CA ASP A 84 -7.03 9.67 -7.80
C ASP A 84 -6.50 10.67 -6.76
N VAL A 85 -7.02 11.89 -6.76
CA VAL A 85 -6.70 12.91 -5.74
C VAL A 85 -7.49 12.63 -4.47
N GLU A 86 -6.81 12.25 -3.40
CA GLU A 86 -7.45 11.96 -2.11
C GLU A 86 -7.52 13.17 -1.19
N LEU A 87 -6.47 14.00 -1.21
CA LEU A 87 -6.40 15.28 -0.55
C LEU A 87 -5.52 16.21 -1.39
N THR A 88 -6.09 17.29 -1.91
CA THR A 88 -5.43 18.15 -2.90
C THR A 88 -4.08 18.65 -2.40
N GLY A 89 -3.05 18.47 -3.24
CA GLY A 89 -1.68 18.89 -2.96
C GLY A 89 -0.94 18.06 -1.90
N ARG A 90 -1.55 17.00 -1.35
CA ARG A 90 -0.99 16.25 -0.22
C ARG A 90 -0.97 14.74 -0.40
N LEU A 91 -2.06 14.15 -0.87
CA LEU A 91 -2.22 12.70 -0.98
C LEU A 91 -2.93 12.31 -2.27
N TRP A 92 -2.36 11.32 -2.95
CA TRP A 92 -2.95 10.67 -4.12
C TRP A 92 -2.92 9.15 -3.94
N SER A 93 -3.85 8.46 -4.59
CA SER A 93 -3.90 7.01 -4.62
C SER A 93 -3.86 6.48 -6.05
N LEU A 94 -3.17 5.35 -6.24
CA LEU A 94 -3.12 4.59 -7.48
C LEU A 94 -3.48 3.14 -7.16
N TRP A 95 -4.26 2.51 -8.03
CA TRP A 95 -4.83 1.19 -7.80
C TRP A 95 -4.50 0.24 -8.94
N GLY A 96 -4.06 -0.96 -8.59
CA GLY A 96 -3.99 -2.10 -9.50
C GLY A 96 -5.35 -2.78 -9.64
N GLY A 97 -5.43 -3.74 -10.55
CA GLY A 97 -6.57 -4.66 -10.69
C GLY A 97 -6.33 -6.01 -10.02
N LEU A 98 -5.14 -6.24 -9.47
CA LEU A 98 -4.68 -7.56 -9.08
C LEU A 98 -4.27 -7.66 -7.61
N HIS A 99 -4.68 -8.75 -6.97
CA HIS A 99 -4.30 -9.10 -5.60
C HIS A 99 -3.45 -10.38 -5.56
N PRO A 100 -2.47 -10.51 -4.64
CA PRO A 100 -1.70 -11.74 -4.39
C PRO A 100 -2.53 -13.01 -4.15
N ARG A 101 -3.81 -12.89 -3.77
CA ARG A 101 -4.74 -14.02 -3.59
C ARG A 101 -5.51 -14.41 -4.86
N ALA A 102 -5.28 -13.72 -5.98
CA ALA A 102 -5.99 -14.01 -7.22
C ALA A 102 -5.81 -15.49 -7.65
N PRO A 103 -6.86 -16.16 -8.18
CA PRO A 103 -6.82 -17.58 -8.53
C PRO A 103 -5.79 -17.98 -9.58
N TRP A 104 -5.28 -17.01 -10.34
CA TRP A 104 -4.28 -17.21 -11.39
C TRP A 104 -2.86 -17.54 -10.86
N PHE A 105 -2.60 -17.34 -9.55
CA PHE A 105 -1.33 -17.64 -8.90
C PHE A 105 -1.35 -19.09 -8.37
N ASP A 106 -0.18 -19.74 -8.34
CA ASP A 106 -0.04 -21.10 -7.84
C ASP A 106 -0.55 -21.20 -6.39
N GLY A 107 -1.49 -22.12 -6.15
CA GLY A 107 -2.10 -22.34 -4.84
C GLY A 107 -1.11 -22.66 -3.72
N LYS A 108 0.10 -23.13 -4.02
CA LYS A 108 1.16 -23.40 -3.03
C LYS A 108 1.74 -22.12 -2.41
N VAL A 109 1.80 -21.03 -3.16
CA VAL A 109 2.42 -19.75 -2.71
C VAL A 109 1.44 -18.58 -2.66
N ARG A 110 0.28 -18.71 -3.30
CA ARG A 110 -0.76 -17.68 -3.41
C ARG A 110 -1.11 -17.09 -2.04
N GLY A 111 -1.06 -15.76 -1.97
CA GLY A 111 -1.30 -14.97 -0.77
C GLY A 111 -0.08 -14.76 0.13
N ARG A 112 1.07 -15.41 -0.14
CA ARG A 112 2.29 -15.30 0.69
C ARG A 112 3.36 -14.39 0.07
N GLN A 113 3.19 -14.02 -1.20
CA GLN A 113 4.18 -13.29 -1.99
C GLN A 113 4.30 -11.79 -1.70
N THR A 114 3.67 -11.27 -0.63
CA THR A 114 3.68 -9.84 -0.30
C THR A 114 5.10 -9.29 -0.14
N LEU A 115 6.01 -10.02 0.50
CA LEU A 115 7.41 -9.57 0.66
C LEU A 115 8.11 -9.43 -0.70
N GLY A 116 7.91 -10.40 -1.59
CA GLY A 116 8.43 -10.34 -2.95
C GLY A 116 7.88 -9.14 -3.73
N CYS A 117 6.58 -8.86 -3.59
CA CYS A 117 5.95 -7.68 -4.21
C CYS A 117 6.53 -6.37 -3.66
N CYS A 118 6.81 -6.28 -2.35
CA CYS A 118 7.42 -5.09 -1.74
C CYS A 118 8.83 -4.84 -2.29
N VAL A 119 9.65 -5.89 -2.41
CA VAL A 119 11.00 -5.78 -2.97
C VAL A 119 10.97 -5.34 -4.43
N VAL A 120 10.08 -5.94 -5.24
CA VAL A 120 9.91 -5.56 -6.65
C VAL A 120 9.45 -4.11 -6.76
N ALA A 121 8.53 -3.65 -5.90
CA ALA A 121 8.11 -2.24 -5.88
C ALA A 121 9.29 -1.28 -5.63
N CYS A 122 10.21 -1.62 -4.74
CA CYS A 122 11.45 -0.86 -4.53
C CYS A 122 12.35 -0.85 -5.78
N CYS A 123 12.50 -2.00 -6.48
CA CYS A 123 13.27 -2.08 -7.72
C CYS A 123 12.68 -1.18 -8.84
N VAL A 124 11.35 -1.20 -8.97
CA VAL A 124 10.62 -0.34 -9.89
C VAL A 124 10.79 1.13 -9.50
N ALA A 125 10.72 1.50 -8.21
CA ALA A 125 10.94 2.87 -7.74
C ALA A 125 12.38 3.38 -7.98
N CYS A 126 13.38 2.50 -7.87
CA CYS A 126 14.77 2.84 -8.20
C CYS A 126 14.95 3.19 -9.68
N THR A 127 14.22 2.50 -10.56
CA THR A 127 14.31 2.63 -12.03
C THR A 127 13.41 3.75 -12.57
N PHE A 128 12.13 3.71 -12.21
CA PHE A 128 11.09 4.62 -12.68
C PHE A 128 10.83 5.70 -11.62
N ARG A 129 11.80 6.62 -11.51
CA ARG A 129 11.85 7.64 -10.43
C ARG A 129 10.68 8.63 -10.45
N HIS A 130 10.01 8.78 -11.59
CA HIS A 130 8.84 9.65 -11.76
C HIS A 130 7.58 8.92 -11.27
N LEU A 131 7.34 8.96 -9.95
CA LEU A 131 6.22 8.25 -9.32
C LEU A 131 4.84 8.65 -9.88
N GLY A 132 4.68 9.90 -10.37
CA GLY A 132 3.44 10.35 -11.00
C GLY A 132 3.06 9.59 -12.28
N GLU A 133 4.05 9.04 -12.99
CA GLU A 133 3.84 8.31 -14.25
C GLU A 133 3.42 6.85 -14.03
N TRP A 134 3.44 6.38 -12.78
CA TRP A 134 3.03 5.02 -12.45
C TRP A 134 1.57 4.80 -12.81
N SER A 135 1.22 3.57 -13.17
CA SER A 135 -0.13 3.19 -13.60
C SER A 135 -0.62 1.93 -12.89
N GLY A 136 -1.92 1.68 -12.91
CA GLY A 136 -2.47 0.44 -12.35
C GLY A 136 -1.89 -0.82 -13.00
N LYS A 137 -1.60 -0.77 -14.31
CA LYS A 137 -0.91 -1.85 -15.03
C LYS A 137 0.51 -2.09 -14.50
N LEU A 138 1.21 -1.03 -14.10
CA LEU A 138 2.52 -1.16 -13.47
C LEU A 138 2.40 -1.82 -12.09
N LEU A 139 1.38 -1.47 -11.30
CA LEU A 139 1.13 -2.14 -10.02
C LEU A 139 0.80 -3.63 -10.22
N ASP A 140 0.01 -3.99 -11.23
CA ASP A 140 -0.26 -5.39 -11.55
C ASP A 140 1.01 -6.13 -11.98
N ALA A 141 1.87 -5.49 -12.78
CA ALA A 141 3.17 -6.03 -13.14
C ALA A 141 4.09 -6.24 -11.92
N ILE A 142 4.05 -5.34 -10.93
CA ILE A 142 4.78 -5.52 -9.66
C ILE A 142 4.29 -6.77 -8.94
N VAL A 143 2.99 -7.01 -8.86
CA VAL A 143 2.44 -8.21 -8.18
C VAL A 143 2.83 -9.49 -8.93
N VAL A 144 2.81 -9.49 -10.27
CA VAL A 144 3.26 -10.64 -11.09
C VAL A 144 4.72 -10.97 -10.89
N ASN A 145 5.60 -9.95 -10.99
CA ASN A 145 7.03 -10.15 -10.83
C ASN A 145 7.37 -10.45 -9.36
N GLY A 146 6.58 -9.92 -8.41
CA GLY A 146 6.68 -10.25 -6.99
C GLY A 146 6.37 -11.72 -6.69
N ASP A 147 5.36 -12.30 -7.33
CA ASP A 147 5.10 -13.74 -7.28
C ASP A 147 6.27 -14.55 -7.86
N ARG A 148 6.79 -14.17 -9.02
CA ARG A 148 7.95 -14.83 -9.64
C ARG A 148 9.17 -14.82 -8.72
N TYR A 149 9.52 -13.65 -8.19
CA TYR A 149 10.66 -13.47 -7.29
C TYR A 149 10.47 -14.22 -5.97
N TYR A 150 9.25 -14.22 -5.40
CA TYR A 150 8.94 -15.00 -4.22
C TYR A 150 9.09 -16.51 -4.46
N ARG A 151 8.59 -17.03 -5.60
CA ARG A 151 8.76 -18.45 -5.95
C ARG A 151 10.21 -18.85 -6.13
N ALA A 152 11.01 -18.03 -6.81
CA ALA A 152 12.45 -18.25 -6.92
C ALA A 152 13.11 -18.31 -5.52
N SER A 153 12.69 -17.44 -4.61
CA SER A 153 13.16 -17.43 -3.21
C SER A 153 12.74 -18.68 -2.44
N VAL A 154 11.52 -19.18 -2.66
CA VAL A 154 11.04 -20.43 -2.07
C VAL A 154 11.82 -21.63 -2.60
N GLU A 155 12.09 -21.65 -3.92
CA GLU A 155 12.89 -22.68 -4.58
C GLU A 155 14.34 -22.66 -4.05
N GLN A 156 14.96 -21.50 -3.91
CA GLN A 156 16.33 -21.38 -3.39
C GLN A 156 16.42 -21.80 -1.92
N SER A 157 15.48 -21.36 -1.09
CA SER A 157 15.47 -21.67 0.35
C SER A 157 14.96 -23.07 0.67
N GLN A 158 14.28 -23.74 -0.28
CA GLN A 158 13.58 -25.02 -0.11
C GLN A 158 12.46 -24.97 0.95
N ARG A 159 11.92 -23.79 1.27
CA ARG A 159 10.92 -23.55 2.33
C ARG A 159 9.50 -23.34 1.80
N TRP A 160 8.90 -24.38 1.24
CA TRP A 160 7.55 -24.31 0.62
C TRP A 160 6.38 -24.19 1.62
N ASP A 161 6.60 -24.60 2.86
CA ASP A 161 5.60 -24.65 3.93
C ASP A 161 5.58 -23.40 4.81
N LEU A 162 6.57 -22.51 4.65
CA LEU A 162 6.76 -21.36 5.53
C LEU A 162 6.55 -20.03 4.79
N HIS A 163 6.21 -19.00 5.56
CA HIS A 163 6.32 -17.63 5.07
C HIS A 163 7.79 -17.25 5.08
N LEU A 164 8.29 -16.80 3.94
CA LEU A 164 9.67 -16.34 3.85
C LEU A 164 9.86 -15.05 4.67
N GLY A 165 10.96 -15.01 5.40
CA GLY A 165 11.53 -13.81 6.01
C GLY A 165 12.45 -13.09 5.04
N VAL A 166 13.05 -12.00 5.49
CA VAL A 166 13.99 -11.21 4.68
C VAL A 166 15.24 -12.01 4.28
N ASP A 167 15.73 -12.87 5.16
CA ASP A 167 16.95 -13.67 4.93
C ASP A 167 16.74 -14.83 3.95
N ASP A 168 15.48 -15.17 3.66
CA ASP A 168 15.12 -16.24 2.73
C ASP A 168 14.99 -15.74 1.27
N MET A 169 15.05 -14.42 1.05
CA MET A 169 14.82 -13.82 -0.27
C MET A 169 16.07 -13.93 -1.16
N CYS A 170 15.87 -14.24 -2.45
CA CYS A 170 16.95 -14.24 -3.44
C CYS A 170 17.66 -12.89 -3.51
N SER A 171 18.98 -12.88 -3.70
CA SER A 171 19.73 -11.64 -3.95
C SER A 171 19.49 -11.07 -5.34
N GLU A 172 19.03 -11.87 -6.29
CA GLU A 172 18.72 -11.43 -7.66
C GLU A 172 17.21 -11.31 -7.85
N CYS A 173 16.77 -10.12 -8.28
CA CYS A 173 15.39 -9.82 -8.61
C CYS A 173 15.30 -9.41 -10.07
N GLU A 174 14.24 -9.84 -10.75
CA GLU A 174 13.95 -9.44 -12.13
C GLU A 174 12.64 -8.65 -12.16
N PHE A 175 12.61 -7.62 -13.01
CA PHE A 175 11.39 -6.92 -13.37
C PHE A 175 11.41 -6.66 -14.87
N GLN A 176 10.54 -7.34 -15.61
CA GLN A 176 10.58 -7.34 -17.07
C GLN A 176 11.97 -7.77 -17.57
N ASP A 177 12.63 -6.98 -18.43
CA ASP A 177 13.97 -7.28 -18.96
C ASP A 177 15.11 -6.72 -18.09
N LEU A 178 14.77 -6.21 -16.89
CA LEU A 178 15.73 -5.61 -15.97
C LEU A 178 16.07 -6.57 -14.84
N ARG A 179 17.37 -6.65 -14.51
CA ARG A 179 17.88 -7.44 -13.40
C ARG A 179 18.48 -6.54 -12.33
N TYR A 180 18.29 -6.93 -11.08
CA TYR A 180 18.71 -6.20 -9.91
C TYR A 180 19.41 -7.13 -8.93
N LEU A 181 20.50 -6.66 -8.32
CA LEU A 181 20.95 -7.16 -7.04
C LEU A 181 20.19 -6.42 -5.94
N VAL A 182 19.64 -7.18 -5.02
CA VAL A 182 18.84 -6.71 -3.90
C VAL A 182 19.46 -7.21 -2.60
N GLN A 183 19.62 -6.31 -1.65
CA GLN A 183 19.97 -6.66 -0.28
C GLN A 183 18.98 -6.01 0.69
N LEU A 184 18.42 -6.81 1.58
CA LEU A 184 17.57 -6.34 2.67
C LEU A 184 18.40 -6.27 3.96
N GLU A 185 18.39 -5.11 4.62
CA GLU A 185 19.13 -4.91 5.88
C GLU A 185 18.19 -4.29 6.91
N LEU A 186 18.13 -4.85 8.12
CA LEU A 186 17.41 -4.23 9.23
C LEU A 186 18.18 -2.99 9.69
N VAL A 187 17.62 -1.80 9.45
CA VAL A 187 18.30 -0.52 9.73
C VAL A 187 17.69 0.24 10.90
N ALA A 188 16.42 -0.01 11.21
CA ALA A 188 15.78 0.56 12.38
C ALA A 188 14.65 -0.35 12.87
N PHE A 189 14.41 -0.34 14.17
CA PHE A 189 13.27 -0.99 14.80
C PHE A 189 12.83 -0.15 16.00
N GLY A 190 11.61 -0.38 16.44
CA GLY A 190 11.03 0.37 17.54
C GLY A 190 9.61 -0.07 17.78
N HIS A 191 8.82 0.79 18.42
CA HIS A 191 7.46 0.47 18.79
C HIS A 191 6.47 1.54 18.31
N VAL A 192 5.31 1.11 17.79
CA VAL A 192 4.26 2.06 17.39
C VAL A 192 3.59 2.67 18.62
N TYR A 193 3.38 4.00 18.56
CA TYR A 193 2.77 4.79 19.62
C TYR A 193 3.57 4.76 20.94
N SER A 194 4.89 4.70 20.83
CA SER A 194 5.80 4.88 21.96
C SER A 194 5.51 6.18 22.69
N SER A 195 5.61 6.15 24.02
CA SER A 195 5.56 7.37 24.83
C SER A 195 6.74 8.28 24.48
N PRO A 196 6.60 9.61 24.49
CA PRO A 196 7.74 10.52 24.33
C PRO A 196 8.86 10.31 25.36
N ALA A 197 8.57 9.67 26.49
CA ALA A 197 9.55 9.31 27.52
C ALA A 197 10.15 7.90 27.34
N SER A 198 9.77 7.18 26.28
CA SER A 198 10.26 5.83 25.98
C SER A 198 11.71 5.87 25.52
N THR A 199 12.50 4.86 25.87
CA THR A 199 13.81 4.61 25.25
C THR A 199 13.69 3.95 23.88
N GLU A 200 12.51 3.40 23.58
CA GLU A 200 12.19 2.76 22.31
C GLU A 200 11.89 3.80 21.23
N MET A 201 12.48 3.61 20.06
CA MET A 201 12.25 4.46 18.89
C MET A 201 10.75 4.44 18.50
N SER A 202 10.16 5.62 18.34
CA SER A 202 8.83 5.78 17.74
C SER A 202 8.88 5.55 16.23
N LEU A 203 7.72 5.34 15.62
CA LEU A 203 7.64 5.15 14.17
C LEU A 203 8.10 6.39 13.39
N LEU A 204 7.76 7.60 13.87
CA LEU A 204 8.25 8.84 13.27
C LEU A 204 9.78 8.95 13.36
N GLU A 205 10.38 8.64 14.50
CA GLU A 205 11.84 8.65 14.65
C GLU A 205 12.51 7.63 13.74
N GLY A 206 11.94 6.42 13.62
CA GLY A 206 12.41 5.38 12.70
C GLY A 206 12.37 5.82 11.24
N LEU A 207 11.27 6.43 10.80
CA LEU A 207 11.17 6.97 9.43
C LEU A 207 12.13 8.13 9.19
N ASN A 208 12.29 9.05 10.16
CA ASN A 208 13.27 10.13 10.06
C ASN A 208 14.69 9.58 9.93
N TYR A 209 15.07 8.65 10.82
CA TYR A 209 16.36 7.97 10.78
C TYR A 209 16.57 7.29 9.43
N PHE A 210 15.58 6.53 8.96
CA PHE A 210 15.63 5.83 7.68
C PHE A 210 15.94 6.78 6.52
N PHE A 211 15.16 7.85 6.36
CA PHE A 211 15.29 8.77 5.24
C PHE A 211 16.54 9.68 5.30
N THR A 212 17.29 9.66 6.40
CA THR A 212 18.61 10.31 6.43
C THR A 212 19.67 9.57 5.60
N ARG A 213 19.46 8.28 5.32
CA ARG A 213 20.49 7.39 4.74
C ARG A 213 19.97 6.53 3.58
N PHE A 214 18.69 6.20 3.58
CA PHE A 214 18.11 5.21 2.69
C PHE A 214 16.92 5.80 1.92
N GLN A 215 16.71 5.30 0.70
CA GLN A 215 15.68 5.81 -0.20
C GLN A 215 14.43 4.93 -0.24
N PHE A 216 14.60 3.61 -0.19
CA PHE A 216 13.53 2.61 -0.36
C PHE A 216 13.64 1.53 0.71
N GLY A 217 12.52 1.14 1.28
CA GLY A 217 12.50 0.17 2.36
C GLY A 217 11.23 -0.66 2.42
N VAL A 218 11.27 -1.71 3.24
CA VAL A 218 10.10 -2.49 3.65
C VAL A 218 9.86 -2.25 5.13
N LEU A 219 8.61 -1.93 5.48
CA LEU A 219 8.17 -1.89 6.86
C LEU A 219 7.47 -3.20 7.19
N GLU A 220 7.83 -3.80 8.31
CA GLU A 220 7.14 -4.97 8.87
C GLU A 220 6.58 -4.66 10.28
N CYS A 221 5.32 -5.02 10.52
CA CYS A 221 4.72 -4.99 11.85
C CYS A 221 3.55 -6.00 11.94
N GLN A 222 3.56 -6.89 12.94
CA GLN A 222 2.56 -7.96 13.13
C GLN A 222 2.29 -8.82 11.87
N GLY A 223 3.34 -9.14 11.11
CA GLY A 223 3.25 -9.93 9.88
C GLY A 223 2.68 -9.16 8.67
N ARG A 224 2.25 -7.90 8.84
CA ARG A 224 1.92 -7.02 7.73
C ARG A 224 3.17 -6.36 7.20
N ARG A 225 3.30 -6.31 5.87
CA ARG A 225 4.45 -5.79 5.14
C ARG A 225 4.01 -4.88 4.01
N PHE A 226 4.67 -3.74 3.85
CA PHE A 226 4.53 -2.88 2.68
C PHE A 226 5.86 -2.18 2.40
N SER A 227 6.08 -1.82 1.14
CA SER A 227 7.23 -1.02 0.73
C SER A 227 6.93 0.46 0.85
N PHE A 228 7.93 1.24 1.17
CA PHE A 228 7.85 2.69 1.24
C PHE A 228 9.16 3.31 0.73
N GLY A 229 9.11 4.60 0.42
CA GLY A 229 10.32 5.30 0.01
C GLY A 229 10.09 6.75 -0.35
N HIS A 230 11.13 7.39 -0.87
CA HIS A 230 11.09 8.78 -1.29
C HIS A 230 11.68 8.96 -2.71
N SER A 231 11.02 9.78 -3.53
CA SER A 231 11.55 10.24 -4.81
C SER A 231 11.77 11.74 -4.76
N SER A 232 13.01 12.18 -5.00
CA SER A 232 13.38 13.60 -5.09
C SER A 232 13.06 14.23 -6.45
N SER A 233 12.33 13.55 -7.33
CA SER A 233 11.88 14.13 -8.61
C SER A 233 10.95 15.33 -8.37
N ARG A 234 10.82 16.23 -9.35
CA ARG A 234 9.99 17.45 -9.26
C ARG A 234 8.56 17.16 -8.80
N ASP A 235 8.00 16.05 -9.27
CA ASP A 235 6.64 15.62 -8.96
C ASP A 235 6.62 14.53 -7.88
N GLY A 236 7.78 14.22 -7.30
CA GLY A 236 8.01 13.20 -6.30
C GLY A 236 7.49 13.55 -4.91
N GLY A 237 8.05 12.87 -3.92
CA GLY A 237 7.54 12.82 -2.55
C GLY A 237 7.73 11.42 -1.98
N TYR A 238 6.96 11.11 -0.95
CA TYR A 238 6.98 9.82 -0.30
C TYR A 238 5.96 8.88 -0.92
N PHE A 239 6.26 7.59 -0.99
CA PHE A 239 5.27 6.58 -1.36
C PHE A 239 5.14 5.47 -0.33
N LEU A 240 3.97 4.83 -0.35
CA LEU A 240 3.68 3.56 0.30
C LEU A 240 2.99 2.67 -0.72
N PHE A 241 3.50 1.46 -0.93
CA PHE A 241 2.85 0.44 -1.75
C PHE A 241 2.48 -0.77 -0.90
N ASP A 242 1.20 -1.12 -0.89
CA ASP A 242 0.65 -2.30 -0.20
C ASP A 242 -0.13 -3.15 -1.20
N CYS A 243 0.02 -4.47 -1.06
CA CYS A 243 -0.72 -5.47 -1.84
C CYS A 243 -1.34 -6.55 -0.96
N SER A 244 -1.32 -6.38 0.36
CA SER A 244 -1.86 -7.33 1.33
C SER A 244 -3.32 -7.06 1.71
N ALA A 245 -3.84 -5.88 1.40
CA ALA A 245 -5.16 -5.46 1.83
C ALA A 245 -6.28 -6.18 1.09
N TRP A 246 -7.22 -6.71 1.88
CA TRP A 246 -8.35 -7.51 1.46
C TRP A 246 -9.53 -7.18 2.37
N ASP A 247 -10.73 -7.08 1.80
CA ASP A 247 -11.97 -6.69 2.48
C ASP A 247 -11.88 -5.35 3.23
N GLU A 248 -12.62 -5.23 4.32
CA GLU A 248 -12.63 -4.06 5.17
C GLU A 248 -11.25 -3.76 5.78
N PRO A 249 -10.89 -2.47 5.91
CA PRO A 249 -11.74 -1.31 5.65
C PRO A 249 -11.56 -0.70 4.24
N LEU A 250 -10.69 -1.27 3.39
CA LEU A 250 -10.34 -0.64 2.11
C LEU A 250 -11.22 -1.10 0.96
N PHE A 251 -11.63 -2.36 0.93
CA PHE A 251 -12.35 -2.97 -0.18
C PHE A 251 -13.75 -3.43 0.25
N PRO A 252 -14.67 -3.60 -0.72
CA PRO A 252 -15.86 -4.42 -0.51
C PRO A 252 -15.48 -5.85 -0.11
N ASP A 253 -16.45 -6.58 0.43
CA ASP A 253 -16.27 -7.97 0.86
C ASP A 253 -15.87 -8.85 -0.33
N ASP A 254 -14.97 -9.80 -0.06
CA ASP A 254 -14.32 -10.72 -0.99
C ASP A 254 -13.53 -10.04 -2.12
N MET A 255 -13.03 -8.82 -1.86
CA MET A 255 -12.22 -8.07 -2.82
C MET A 255 -10.90 -7.59 -2.21
N GLY A 256 -9.90 -7.43 -3.07
CA GLY A 256 -8.62 -6.81 -2.74
C GLY A 256 -7.87 -6.43 -4.01
N ALA A 257 -6.91 -5.54 -3.86
CA ALA A 257 -6.01 -5.13 -4.92
C ALA A 257 -4.71 -4.55 -4.34
N SER A 258 -3.67 -4.48 -5.15
CA SER A 258 -2.52 -3.65 -4.86
C SER A 258 -2.84 -2.16 -5.01
N TYR A 259 -2.18 -1.34 -4.21
CA TYR A 259 -2.32 0.11 -4.28
C TYR A 259 -1.03 0.82 -3.89
N LEU A 260 -0.88 2.04 -4.40
CA LEU A 260 0.19 2.95 -4.04
C LEU A 260 -0.41 4.27 -3.56
N LEU A 261 0.09 4.77 -2.44
CA LEU A 261 -0.21 6.10 -1.92
C LEU A 261 1.00 6.98 -2.16
N LEU A 262 0.79 8.15 -2.76
CA LEU A 262 1.80 9.19 -2.95
C LEU A 262 1.51 10.34 -2.00
N ALA A 263 2.46 10.68 -1.14
CA ALA A 263 2.34 11.71 -0.11
C ALA A 263 3.41 12.79 -0.33
N LYS A 264 3.05 14.09 -0.32
CA LYS A 264 4.06 15.18 -0.46
C LYS A 264 4.93 15.39 0.78
N GLN A 265 4.44 14.97 1.95
CA GLN A 265 5.10 15.28 3.23
C GLN A 265 5.25 14.01 4.06
N LEU A 266 6.34 13.94 4.84
CA LEU A 266 6.62 12.80 5.71
C LEU A 266 5.49 12.55 6.72
N GLN A 267 4.88 13.62 7.25
CA GLN A 267 3.75 13.48 8.16
C GLN A 267 2.55 12.78 7.51
N MET A 268 2.31 13.04 6.22
CA MET A 268 1.25 12.38 5.47
C MET A 268 1.59 10.92 5.20
N LEU A 269 2.86 10.60 4.90
CA LEU A 269 3.33 9.21 4.86
C LEU A 269 3.11 8.52 6.21
N LEU A 270 3.51 9.13 7.31
CA LEU A 270 3.34 8.57 8.66
C LEU A 270 1.87 8.27 8.96
N TYR A 271 0.95 9.17 8.61
CA TYR A 271 -0.48 8.92 8.71
C TYR A 271 -0.91 7.71 7.86
N CYS A 272 -0.45 7.62 6.61
CA CYS A 272 -0.74 6.50 5.72
C CYS A 272 -0.22 5.18 6.29
N VAL A 273 0.99 5.17 6.86
CA VAL A 273 1.62 4.02 7.52
C VAL A 273 0.78 3.56 8.71
N VAL A 274 0.40 4.47 9.61
CA VAL A 274 -0.40 4.17 10.81
C VAL A 274 -1.74 3.53 10.44
N VAL A 275 -2.47 4.14 9.51
CA VAL A 275 -3.79 3.65 9.08
C VAL A 275 -3.67 2.36 8.26
N THR A 276 -2.63 2.20 7.45
CA THR A 276 -2.36 0.94 6.74
C THR A 276 -2.03 -0.19 7.72
N LEU A 277 -1.21 0.06 8.75
CA LEU A 277 -0.91 -0.92 9.78
C LEU A 277 -2.15 -1.30 10.59
N ASN A 278 -3.03 -0.33 10.89
CA ASN A 278 -4.26 -0.53 11.66
C ASN A 278 -4.03 -1.22 13.02
N VAL A 279 -2.88 -0.99 13.65
CA VAL A 279 -2.53 -1.56 14.94
C VAL A 279 -3.19 -0.72 16.03
N ARG A 280 -4.17 -1.28 16.76
CA ARG A 280 -4.92 -0.57 17.82
C ARG A 280 -4.28 -0.63 19.21
N ARG A 281 -3.15 -1.33 19.34
CA ARG A 281 -2.42 -1.50 20.61
C ARG A 281 -1.13 -0.69 20.60
N ARG A 282 -0.77 -0.14 21.76
CA ARG A 282 0.54 0.51 21.96
C ARG A 282 1.65 -0.52 22.10
N ASN A 283 2.88 -0.06 21.90
CA ASN A 283 4.08 -0.86 22.14
C ASN A 283 4.12 -2.14 21.32
N VAL A 284 3.69 -2.06 20.07
CA VAL A 284 3.85 -3.16 19.10
C VAL A 284 5.08 -2.87 18.27
N GLU A 285 5.97 -3.84 18.19
CA GLU A 285 7.23 -3.71 17.48
C GLU A 285 7.01 -3.51 15.97
N PHE A 286 7.76 -2.60 15.38
CA PHE A 286 7.94 -2.46 13.94
C PHE A 286 9.42 -2.63 13.58
N ARG A 287 9.67 -3.07 12.34
CA ARG A 287 11.00 -3.17 11.75
C ARG A 287 11.03 -2.44 10.41
N LEU A 288 12.10 -1.68 10.17
CA LEU A 288 12.37 -1.00 8.90
C LEU A 288 13.60 -1.65 8.27
N TYR A 289 13.39 -2.23 7.09
CA TYR A 289 14.44 -2.81 6.29
C TYR A 289 14.79 -1.84 5.16
N ASN A 290 16.07 -1.50 5.02
CA ASN A 290 16.60 -0.94 3.78
C ASN A 290 16.47 -1.98 2.68
N VAL A 291 16.03 -1.57 1.49
CA VAL A 291 16.15 -2.38 0.27
C VAL A 291 17.18 -1.70 -0.62
N ASP A 292 18.43 -2.15 -0.50
CA ASP A 292 19.49 -1.69 -1.38
C ASP A 292 19.34 -2.36 -2.75
N VAL A 293 19.33 -1.55 -3.81
CA VAL A 293 19.04 -2.00 -5.17
C VAL A 293 20.13 -1.52 -6.12
N ALA A 294 20.90 -2.47 -6.65
CA ALA A 294 21.86 -2.22 -7.71
C ALA A 294 21.37 -2.84 -9.02
N ARG A 295 21.15 -2.01 -10.05
CA ARG A 295 20.81 -2.50 -11.39
C ARG A 295 22.01 -3.18 -12.02
N LEU A 296 21.84 -4.42 -12.46
CA LEU A 296 22.87 -5.14 -13.21
C LEU A 296 22.90 -4.65 -14.68
N PRO A 297 24.08 -4.64 -15.33
CA PRO A 297 24.16 -4.41 -16.76
C PRO A 297 23.29 -5.42 -17.52
N GLY A 298 22.64 -4.95 -18.59
CA GLY A 298 21.97 -5.85 -19.53
C GLY A 298 23.00 -6.77 -20.20
N ASP A 299 22.60 -8.00 -20.49
CA ASP A 299 23.46 -8.93 -21.21
C ASP A 299 23.45 -8.58 -22.70
N ASP A 300 24.27 -7.61 -23.11
CA ASP A 300 24.43 -7.19 -24.52
C ASP A 300 25.08 -8.27 -25.41
N ARG A 301 25.25 -9.51 -24.92
CA ARG A 301 25.97 -10.61 -25.57
C ARG A 301 25.10 -11.56 -26.40
N LYS A 302 23.91 -11.15 -26.87
CA LYS A 302 23.08 -11.98 -27.76
C LYS A 302 22.92 -11.48 -29.21
N CYS A 303 23.72 -10.49 -29.64
CA CYS A 303 23.63 -9.96 -31.01
C CYS A 303 24.85 -10.21 -31.91
N ILE A 304 25.81 -11.05 -31.51
CA ILE A 304 26.93 -11.44 -32.39
C ILE A 304 27.21 -12.93 -32.18
N GLU A 305 26.38 -13.79 -32.76
CA GLU A 305 26.74 -15.13 -33.23
C GLU A 305 25.50 -15.76 -33.87
N GLY A 306 25.44 -15.65 -35.19
CA GLY A 306 24.35 -16.10 -36.05
C GLY A 306 24.78 -16.01 -37.52
N GLU A 307 25.84 -16.76 -37.82
CA GLU A 307 26.43 -17.11 -39.13
C GLU A 307 25.41 -17.65 -40.15
N PRO A 308 25.73 -17.77 -41.47
CA PRO A 308 27.05 -18.06 -42.06
C PRO A 308 27.57 -17.10 -43.15
#